data_AF-A0A937QLY4-F1
#
_entry.id   AF-A0A937QLY4-F1
#
_cell.length_a   1.000
_cell.length_b   1.000
_cell.length_c   1.000
_cell.angle_alpha   90.00
_cell.angle_beta   90.00
_cell.angle_gamma   90.00
#
_symmetry.space_group_name_H-M   'P 1'
#
loop_
_entity.id
_entity.type
_entity.pdbx_description
1 polymer ?
#
loop_
_entity_poly.entity_id
_entity_poly.type
_entity_poly.pdbx_seq_one_letter_code
_entity_poly.pdbx_strand_id
1 'polypeptide(L)'
;MLNSDDPDWNNVQRFTVQYDDISKERYFRGYGVNTHPNGDQTFFRYKGKREPIGSGPYDYTWKIEGFFIKGTGKFKGITGSVVAKGKTSMAERTWEWEAEYEIR
;
A
#
# COMPACT_ATOMS: atom_id res chain seq x y z
N MET A 1 -12.64 0.05 -5.36
CA MET A 1 -12.75 1.44 -4.89
C MET A 1 -12.58 1.37 -3.37
N LEU A 2 -11.64 2.13 -2.79
CA LEU A 2 -11.56 2.23 -1.33
C LEU A 2 -12.80 2.98 -0.85
N ASN A 3 -13.62 2.32 -0.04
CA ASN A 3 -14.69 2.96 0.73
C ASN A 3 -14.20 3.00 2.18
N SER A 4 -14.02 4.20 2.70
CA SER A 4 -13.60 4.46 4.08
C SER A 4 -14.68 5.30 4.77
N ASP A 5 -14.78 5.12 6.09
CA ASP A 5 -15.59 5.97 6.96
C ASP A 5 -15.11 7.43 6.93
N ASP A 6 -13.83 7.63 6.62
CA ASP A 6 -13.28 8.96 6.34
C ASP A 6 -13.39 9.26 4.83
N PRO A 7 -14.24 10.22 4.42
CA PRO A 7 -14.50 10.51 3.02
C PRO A 7 -13.26 10.96 2.25
N ASP A 8 -12.22 11.42 2.95
CA ASP A 8 -10.97 11.84 2.35
C ASP A 8 -10.10 10.68 1.85
N TRP A 9 -10.43 9.45 2.24
CA TRP A 9 -9.80 8.23 1.75
C TRP A 9 -10.57 7.57 0.60
N ASN A 10 -11.76 8.09 0.27
CA ASN A 10 -12.50 7.65 -0.91
C ASN A 10 -11.84 8.20 -2.17
N ASN A 11 -11.76 7.38 -3.23
CA ASN A 11 -11.17 7.76 -4.52
C ASN A 11 -9.69 8.21 -4.47
N VAL A 12 -8.93 7.76 -3.46
CA VAL A 12 -7.48 7.98 -3.38
C VAL A 12 -6.77 7.37 -4.58
N GLN A 13 -5.90 8.16 -5.21
CA GLN A 13 -4.97 7.68 -6.22
C GLN A 13 -3.67 7.26 -5.53
N ARG A 14 -3.14 6.09 -5.91
CA ARG A 14 -1.92 5.56 -5.30
C ARG A 14 -0.82 5.37 -6.34
N PHE A 15 0.36 5.86 -6.02
CA PHE A 15 1.60 5.55 -6.73
C PHE A 15 2.56 4.85 -5.76
N THR A 16 3.28 3.83 -6.24
CA THR A 16 4.24 3.07 -5.44
C THR A 16 5.51 2.80 -6.22
N VAL A 17 6.66 2.93 -5.57
CA VAL A 17 7.94 2.41 -6.05
C VAL A 17 8.37 1.27 -5.16
N GLN A 18 8.72 0.14 -5.77
CA GLN A 18 9.05 -1.10 -5.10
C GLN A 18 10.45 -1.57 -5.48
N TYR A 19 11.15 -2.14 -4.51
CA TYR A 19 12.45 -2.76 -4.64
C TYR A 19 12.37 -4.20 -4.14
N ASP A 20 12.71 -5.15 -5.00
CA ASP A 20 12.78 -6.57 -4.67
C ASP A 20 14.10 -6.89 -3.98
N ASP A 21 14.04 -7.64 -2.88
CA ASP A 21 15.23 -8.07 -2.14
C ASP A 21 15.80 -9.32 -2.83
N ILE A 22 16.75 -9.12 -3.76
CA ILE A 22 17.34 -10.20 -4.56
C ILE A 22 18.00 -11.28 -3.68
N SER A 23 18.44 -10.91 -2.46
CA SER A 23 19.06 -11.82 -1.50
C SER A 23 18.05 -12.64 -0.67
N LYS A 24 16.78 -12.21 -0.66
CA LYS A 24 15.69 -12.83 0.09
C LYS A 24 14.53 -13.00 -0.86
N GLU A 25 14.59 -14.07 -1.65
CA GLU A 25 13.51 -14.42 -2.58
C GLU A 25 12.15 -14.17 -1.94
N ARG A 26 11.27 -13.49 -2.68
CA ARG A 26 9.89 -13.15 -2.30
C ARG A 26 9.71 -12.00 -1.31
N TYR A 27 10.76 -11.43 -0.74
CA TYR A 27 10.66 -10.21 0.06
C TYR A 27 10.88 -8.96 -0.80
N PHE A 28 10.14 -7.90 -0.50
CA PHE A 28 10.28 -6.62 -1.18
C PHE A 28 10.01 -5.48 -0.20
N ARG A 29 10.43 -4.27 -0.57
CA ARG A 29 10.21 -3.04 0.20
C ARG A 29 9.84 -1.93 -0.75
N GLY A 30 9.21 -0.88 -0.25
CA GLY A 30 8.83 0.23 -1.11
C GLY A 30 8.36 1.45 -0.37
N TYR A 31 8.11 2.47 -1.17
CA TYR A 31 7.48 3.72 -0.77
C TYR A 31 6.24 3.93 -1.60
N GLY A 32 5.24 4.57 -1.02
CA GLY A 32 4.05 4.97 -1.74
C GLY A 32 3.59 6.36 -1.37
N VAL A 33 2.84 6.94 -2.31
CA VAL A 33 2.14 8.20 -2.17
C VAL A 33 0.67 7.94 -2.46
N ASN A 34 -0.18 8.33 -1.53
CA ASN A 34 -1.61 8.46 -1.76
C ASN A 34 -1.90 9.94 -2.03
N THR A 35 -2.52 10.24 -3.16
CA THR A 35 -3.09 11.56 -3.45
C THR A 35 -4.58 11.50 -3.17
N HIS A 36 -5.02 12.32 -2.22
CA HIS A 36 -6.40 12.40 -1.75
C HIS A 36 -7.25 13.29 -2.67
N PRO A 37 -8.59 13.20 -2.64
CA PRO A 37 -9.46 13.97 -3.53
C PRO A 37 -9.25 15.49 -3.48
N ASN A 38 -8.87 16.02 -2.31
CA ASN A 38 -8.57 17.44 -2.12
C ASN A 38 -7.14 17.85 -2.54
N GLY A 39 -6.35 16.92 -3.10
CA GLY A 39 -4.97 17.15 -3.51
C GLY A 39 -3.92 16.97 -2.41
N ASP A 40 -4.34 16.75 -1.15
CA ASP A 40 -3.39 16.41 -0.08
C ASP A 40 -2.73 15.07 -0.34
N GLN A 41 -1.55 14.86 0.24
CA GLN A 41 -0.77 13.66 0.07
C GLN A 41 -0.40 13.02 1.40
N THR A 42 -0.49 11.70 1.46
CA THR A 42 0.12 10.89 2.51
C THR A 42 1.20 9.99 1.92
N PHE A 43 2.34 9.94 2.60
CA PHE A 43 3.51 9.18 2.19
C PHE A 43 3.70 8.04 3.17
N PHE A 44 3.96 6.85 2.67
CA PHE A 44 4.18 5.66 3.49
C PHE A 44 5.36 4.84 2.98
N ARG A 45 5.96 4.07 3.88
CA ARG A 45 6.94 3.04 3.52
C ARG A 45 6.45 1.69 3.99
N TYR A 46 6.81 0.64 3.27
CA TYR A 46 6.34 -0.71 3.56
C TYR A 46 7.40 -1.77 3.28
N LYS A 47 7.21 -2.92 3.91
CA LYS A 47 7.86 -4.18 3.57
C LYS A 47 6.77 -5.17 3.17
N GLY A 48 7.09 -6.08 2.27
CA GLY A 48 6.17 -7.10 1.84
C GLY A 48 6.81 -8.44 1.57
N LYS A 49 5.93 -9.44 1.44
CA LYS A 49 6.27 -10.82 1.11
C LYS A 49 5.30 -11.33 0.05
N ARG A 50 5.79 -12.11 -0.92
CA ARG A 50 4.99 -12.86 -1.88
C ARG A 50 4.95 -14.33 -1.55
N GLU A 51 3.86 -15.00 -1.83
CA GLU A 51 3.77 -16.46 -1.80
C GLU A 51 3.25 -16.97 -3.13
N PRO A 52 3.96 -17.90 -3.80
CA PRO A 52 3.50 -18.45 -5.07
C PRO A 52 2.22 -19.25 -4.86
N ILE A 53 1.29 -19.12 -5.79
CA ILE A 53 0.03 -19.89 -5.82
C ILE A 53 -0.11 -20.70 -7.12
N GLY A 54 0.87 -20.61 -8.01
CA GLY A 54 0.91 -21.28 -9.30
C GLY A 54 2.35 -21.32 -9.84
N SER A 55 2.50 -21.79 -11.08
CA SER A 55 3.79 -21.87 -11.77
C SER A 55 4.11 -20.64 -12.63
N GLY A 56 3.13 -19.74 -12.85
CA GLY A 56 3.35 -18.52 -13.60
C GLY A 56 4.17 -17.48 -12.83
N PRO A 57 4.96 -16.63 -13.51
CA PRO A 57 5.79 -15.61 -12.86
C PRO A 57 4.98 -14.53 -12.12
N TYR A 58 3.67 -14.43 -12.42
CA TYR A 58 2.75 -13.49 -11.80
C TYR A 58 1.76 -14.14 -10.85
N ASP A 59 1.84 -15.46 -10.63
CA ASP A 59 0.88 -16.20 -9.81
C ASP A 59 1.32 -16.22 -8.35
N TYR A 60 0.99 -15.14 -7.63
CA TYR A 60 1.32 -15.04 -6.21
C TYR A 60 0.25 -14.27 -5.41
N THR A 61 0.13 -14.63 -4.14
CA THR A 61 -0.43 -13.73 -3.12
C THR A 61 0.68 -12.85 -2.58
N TRP A 62 0.30 -11.71 -2.03
CA TRP A 62 1.24 -10.80 -1.38
C TRP A 62 0.60 -10.16 -0.17
N LYS A 63 1.45 -9.84 0.82
CA LYS A 63 1.08 -9.03 1.98
C LYS A 63 2.14 -7.95 2.17
N ILE A 64 1.71 -6.75 2.54
CA ILE A 64 2.58 -5.68 2.98
C ILE A 64 2.19 -5.20 4.37
N GLU A 65 3.18 -4.69 5.08
CA GLU A 65 3.04 -3.98 6.35
C GLU A 65 3.92 -2.73 6.29
N GLY A 66 3.37 -1.60 6.70
CA GLY A 66 4.01 -0.31 6.57
C GLY A 66 3.48 0.74 7.55
N PHE A 67 3.95 1.96 7.38
CA PHE A 67 3.53 3.10 8.18
C PHE A 67 3.68 4.40 7.41
N PHE A 68 2.86 5.38 7.80
CA PHE A 68 2.96 6.74 7.30
C PHE A 68 4.25 7.40 7.80
N ILE A 69 4.90 8.16 6.91
CA ILE A 69 6.15 8.85 7.18
C ILE A 69 6.02 10.37 7.02
N LYS A 70 4.99 10.85 6.32
CA LYS A 70 4.71 12.26 6.10
C LYS A 70 3.30 12.44 5.56
N GLY A 71 2.70 13.60 5.81
CA GLY A 71 1.52 14.07 5.10
C GLY A 71 1.56 15.57 4.82
N THR A 72 0.65 16.04 3.98
CA THR A 72 0.46 17.46 3.62
C THR A 72 -0.95 17.92 3.97
N GLY A 73 -1.18 19.24 3.94
CA GLY A 73 -2.47 19.85 4.25
C GLY A 73 -3.05 19.35 5.55
N LYS A 74 -4.25 18.75 5.51
CA LYS A 74 -4.92 18.22 6.70
C LYS A 74 -4.20 17.01 7.32
N PHE A 75 -3.39 16.30 6.54
CA PHE A 75 -2.62 15.14 7.00
C PHE A 75 -1.21 15.53 7.47
N LYS A 76 -0.88 16.82 7.62
CA LYS A 76 0.36 17.21 8.29
C LYS A 76 0.37 16.61 9.71
N GLY A 77 1.46 15.95 10.07
CA GLY A 77 1.57 15.25 11.36
C GLY A 77 0.97 13.85 11.39
N ILE A 78 0.54 13.29 10.24
CA ILE A 78 0.01 11.94 10.18
C ILE A 78 1.02 10.90 10.68
N THR A 79 0.56 10.02 11.57
CA THR A 79 1.24 8.82 12.01
C THR A 79 0.26 7.65 11.99
N GLY A 80 0.75 6.43 11.78
CA GLY A 80 -0.15 5.28 11.69
C GLY A 80 0.44 4.13 10.90
N SER A 81 -0.30 3.05 10.81
CA SER A 81 0.09 1.83 10.11
C SER A 81 -0.72 1.62 8.84
N VAL A 82 -0.15 0.88 7.89
CA VAL A 82 -0.84 0.42 6.68
C VAL A 82 -0.59 -1.06 6.49
N VAL A 83 -1.66 -1.79 6.17
CA VAL A 83 -1.61 -3.21 5.83
C VAL A 83 -2.38 -3.41 4.55
N ALA A 84 -1.84 -4.22 3.66
CA ALA A 84 -2.60 -4.69 2.52
C ALA A 84 -2.23 -6.10 2.15
N LYS A 85 -3.22 -6.82 1.63
CA LYS A 85 -3.05 -8.13 1.07
C LYS A 85 -3.75 -8.21 -0.28
N GLY A 86 -3.19 -9.01 -1.17
CA GLY A 86 -3.76 -9.18 -2.49
C GLY A 86 -3.28 -10.43 -3.19
N LYS A 87 -3.88 -10.64 -4.35
CA LYS A 87 -3.54 -11.70 -5.29
C LYS A 87 -3.23 -11.05 -6.63
N THR A 88 -2.20 -11.58 -7.28
CA THR A 88 -1.87 -11.25 -8.67
C THR A 88 -1.80 -12.56 -9.43
N SER A 89 -2.33 -12.52 -10.66
CA SER A 89 -2.19 -13.55 -11.68
C SER A 89 -2.26 -12.86 -13.06
N MET A 90 -2.03 -13.62 -14.13
CA MET A 90 -2.24 -13.12 -15.50
C MET A 90 -3.70 -12.72 -15.78
N ALA A 91 -4.66 -13.36 -15.11
CA ALA A 91 -6.08 -13.16 -15.34
C ALA A 91 -6.69 -12.08 -14.45
N GLU A 92 -6.16 -11.90 -13.24
CA GLU A 92 -6.82 -11.12 -12.21
C GLU A 92 -5.82 -10.46 -11.25
N ARG A 93 -6.16 -9.24 -10.82
CA ARG A 93 -5.51 -8.57 -9.71
C ARG A 93 -6.55 -8.10 -8.71
N THR A 94 -6.54 -8.71 -7.52
CA THR A 94 -7.40 -8.31 -6.40
C THR A 94 -6.56 -7.91 -5.21
N TRP A 95 -7.06 -6.95 -4.44
CA TRP A 95 -6.41 -6.52 -3.21
C TRP A 95 -7.39 -5.81 -2.30
N GLU A 96 -7.08 -5.85 -1.02
CA GLU A 96 -7.69 -5.06 0.04
C GLU A 96 -6.59 -4.26 0.74
N TRP A 97 -6.97 -3.12 1.30
CA TRP A 97 -6.06 -2.21 1.97
C TRP A 97 -6.75 -1.61 3.17
N GLU A 98 -6.04 -1.64 4.28
CA GLU A 98 -6.47 -1.07 5.55
C GLU A 98 -5.38 -0.12 6.05
N ALA A 99 -5.81 0.99 6.64
CA ALA A 99 -4.94 1.96 7.24
C ALA A 99 -5.57 2.45 8.54
N GLU A 100 -4.77 2.48 9.60
CA GLU A 100 -5.12 3.09 10.88
C GLU A 100 -4.17 4.25 11.10
N TYR A 101 -4.71 5.43 11.43
CA TYR A 101 -3.89 6.63 11.56
C TYR A 101 -4.46 7.63 12.56
N GLU A 102 -3.58 8.50 13.01
CA GLU A 102 -3.89 9.69 13.80
C GLU A 102 -3.14 10.90 13.22
N ILE A 103 -3.64 12.10 13.49
CA ILE A 103 -3.00 13.38 13.12
C ILE A 103 -2.66 14.11 14.41
N ARG A 104 -1.39 14.51 14.56
CA ARG A 104 -0.87 15.21 15.73
C ARG A 104 -0.46 16.63 15.40
#